data_AF-X0SWM8-F1
#
_entry.id   AF-X0SWM8-F1
#
_cell.length_a   1.000
_cell.length_b   1.000
_cell.length_c   1.000
_cell.angle_alpha   90.00
_cell.angle_beta   90.00
_cell.angle_gamma   90.00
#
_symmetry.space_group_name_H-M   'P 1'
#
loop_
_entity.id
_entity.type
_entity.pdbx_description
1 polymer ?
#
loop_
_entity_poly.entity_id
_entity_poly.type
_entity_poly.pdbx_seq_one_letter_code
_entity_poly.pdbx_strand_id
1 'polypeptide(L)'
;LPQDYVNYVRISYYRDGVLYPMTENIQTMWSSAYLQDNNAKILFDINGNVLKPENSQVDLSRQGGGMAKLYLGEGPFNNCMGYCIDGCWYFERRIGDRFGLNTETANVNPVFTINKQEGAIYFSSDMSGKSVVLEYVSDGMKNGDNSQINVNKLFEEFIYAYIRYSLLNSKYGVQEYIVNRARKEKSALLRNAKLRLSNMHPGRLLMNMRGQDKWIK
;
A
#
# COMPACT_ATOMS: atom_id res chain seq x y z
N LEU A 1 -12.30 -2.29 -5.13
CA LEU A 1 -11.31 -2.27 -6.24
C LEU A 1 -11.99 -2.84 -7.47
N PRO A 2 -11.58 -2.44 -8.69
CA PRO A 2 -12.04 -3.09 -9.91
C PRO A 2 -11.81 -4.61 -9.88
N GLN A 3 -12.68 -5.37 -10.53
CA GLN A 3 -12.60 -6.84 -10.52
C GLN A 3 -11.32 -7.36 -11.21
N ASP A 4 -10.85 -6.63 -12.22
CA ASP A 4 -9.64 -6.93 -13.00
C ASP A 4 -8.35 -6.40 -12.32
N TYR A 5 -8.43 -5.92 -11.08
CA TYR A 5 -7.29 -5.32 -10.39
C TYR A 5 -6.21 -6.36 -10.05
N VAL A 6 -5.00 -6.17 -10.60
CA VAL A 6 -3.80 -6.94 -10.24
C VAL A 6 -2.94 -6.17 -9.25
N ASN A 7 -2.67 -4.90 -9.56
CA ASN A 7 -1.79 -4.07 -8.77
C ASN A 7 -2.02 -2.58 -9.07
N TYR A 8 -1.57 -1.67 -8.22
CA TYR A 8 -1.64 -0.24 -8.50
C TYR A 8 -0.31 0.32 -9.01
N VAL A 9 -0.37 1.24 -9.98
CA VAL A 9 0.78 2.01 -10.46
C VAL A 9 0.97 3.23 -9.55
N ARG A 10 -0.10 4.00 -9.37
CA ARG A 10 -0.10 5.25 -8.61
C ARG A 10 -1.50 5.53 -8.06
N ILE A 11 -1.55 6.04 -6.84
CA ILE A 11 -2.75 6.59 -6.24
C ILE A 11 -2.47 8.05 -5.92
N SER A 12 -3.32 8.93 -6.40
CA SER A 12 -3.17 10.37 -6.22
C SER A 12 -4.48 10.97 -5.73
N TYR A 13 -4.41 12.00 -4.90
CA TYR A 13 -5.57 12.85 -4.66
C TYR A 13 -5.56 14.01 -5.65
N TYR A 14 -6.74 14.37 -6.14
CA TYR A 14 -6.92 15.49 -7.05
C TYR A 14 -7.31 16.74 -6.27
N ARG A 15 -6.61 17.84 -6.55
CA ARG A 15 -6.90 19.16 -6.00
C ARG A 15 -6.51 20.23 -7.01
N ASP A 16 -7.42 21.16 -7.28
CA ASP A 16 -7.13 22.37 -8.06
C ASP A 16 -6.45 22.11 -9.43
N GLY A 17 -6.87 21.05 -10.14
CA GLY A 17 -6.28 20.68 -11.44
C GLY A 17 -5.01 19.83 -11.36
N VAL A 18 -4.47 19.57 -10.17
CA VAL A 18 -3.20 18.87 -9.97
C VAL A 18 -3.42 17.53 -9.26
N LEU A 19 -2.67 16.51 -9.70
CA LEU A 19 -2.62 15.20 -9.07
C LEU A 19 -1.44 15.11 -8.11
N TYR A 20 -1.74 14.94 -6.84
CA TYR A 20 -0.76 14.80 -5.79
C TYR A 20 -0.59 13.32 -5.42
N PRO A 21 0.58 12.71 -5.65
CA PRO A 21 0.80 11.31 -5.34
C PRO A 21 0.72 11.07 -3.83
N MET A 22 0.01 10.01 -3.45
CA MET A 22 -0.13 9.55 -2.08
C MET A 22 0.86 8.41 -1.81
N THR A 23 1.23 8.22 -0.54
CA THR A 23 2.07 7.08 -0.12
C THR A 23 1.23 6.00 0.51
N GLU A 24 1.55 4.74 0.19
CA GLU A 24 1.01 3.58 0.90
C GLU A 24 1.60 3.50 2.31
N ASN A 25 0.73 3.49 3.32
CA ASN A 25 1.12 3.19 4.68
C ASN A 25 1.18 1.67 4.87
N ILE A 26 2.39 1.17 5.15
CA ILE A 26 2.68 -0.25 5.37
C ILE A 26 2.23 -0.69 6.78
N GLN A 27 2.06 0.27 7.70
CA GLN A 27 1.49 0.00 9.01
C GLN A 27 -0.03 -0.13 8.90
N THR A 28 -0.56 -1.21 9.49
CA THR A 28 -1.98 -1.52 9.51
C THR A 28 -2.79 -0.35 10.08
N MET A 29 -3.61 0.30 9.24
CA MET A 29 -4.47 1.43 9.65
C MET A 29 -5.84 1.01 10.19
N TRP A 30 -6.16 -0.29 10.14
CA TRP A 30 -7.46 -0.85 10.48
C TRP A 30 -7.25 -2.19 11.20
N SER A 31 -7.88 -2.41 12.34
CA SER A 31 -7.82 -3.68 13.06
C SER A 31 -9.24 -4.19 13.25
N SER A 32 -9.53 -5.42 12.86
CA SER A 32 -10.71 -6.09 13.43
C SER A 32 -10.31 -6.56 14.82
N ALA A 33 -10.88 -5.94 15.86
CA ALA A 33 -10.72 -6.45 17.21
C ALA A 33 -11.77 -7.53 17.50
N TYR A 34 -11.43 -8.44 18.40
CA TYR A 34 -12.39 -9.35 18.99
C TYR A 34 -12.63 -8.93 20.43
N LEU A 35 -13.88 -9.01 20.86
CA LEU A 35 -14.22 -8.73 22.25
C LEU A 35 -13.59 -9.81 23.13
N GLN A 36 -12.85 -9.40 24.15
CA GLN A 36 -12.15 -10.30 25.07
C GLN A 36 -12.60 -10.05 26.52
N ASP A 37 -12.65 -11.10 27.33
CA ASP A 37 -12.79 -10.96 28.78
C ASP A 37 -11.47 -10.54 29.46
N ASN A 38 -11.51 -10.29 30.77
CA ASN A 38 -10.32 -9.91 31.55
C ASN A 38 -9.21 -10.99 31.58
N ASN A 39 -9.48 -12.20 31.10
CA ASN A 39 -8.52 -13.30 30.97
C ASN A 39 -8.08 -13.52 29.51
N ALA A 40 -8.33 -12.55 28.62
CA ALA A 40 -8.01 -12.59 27.20
C ALA A 40 -8.73 -13.69 26.40
N LYS A 41 -9.87 -14.22 26.88
CA LYS A 41 -10.69 -15.16 26.12
C LYS A 41 -11.63 -14.41 25.17
N ILE A 42 -11.68 -14.85 23.92
CA ILE A 42 -12.57 -14.31 22.89
C ILE A 42 -14.02 -14.63 23.25
N LEU A 43 -14.89 -13.62 23.13
CA LEU A 43 -16.32 -13.73 23.43
C LEU A 43 -17.12 -14.12 22.17
N PHE A 44 -18.13 -14.97 22.38
CA PHE A 44 -19.01 -15.47 21.33
C PHE A 44 -20.47 -15.18 21.68
N ASP A 45 -21.33 -15.02 20.67
CA ASP A 45 -22.77 -14.93 20.85
C ASP A 45 -23.42 -16.32 21.06
N ILE A 46 -24.73 -16.35 21.33
CA ILE A 46 -25.51 -17.59 21.54
C ILE A 46 -25.55 -18.50 20.29
N ASN A 47 -25.26 -17.95 19.12
CA ASN A 47 -25.24 -18.67 17.84
C ASN A 47 -23.82 -19.13 17.45
N GLY A 48 -22.81 -18.87 18.29
CA GLY A 48 -21.42 -19.23 18.05
C GLY A 48 -20.63 -18.26 17.17
N ASN A 49 -21.17 -17.07 16.86
CA ASN A 49 -20.42 -16.03 16.15
C ASN A 49 -19.50 -15.28 17.10
N VAL A 50 -18.30 -14.92 16.64
CA VAL A 50 -17.38 -14.10 17.42
C VAL A 50 -17.92 -12.67 17.57
N LEU A 51 -17.93 -12.17 18.80
CA LEU A 51 -18.30 -10.78 19.09
C LEU A 51 -17.17 -9.82 18.69
N LYS A 52 -17.52 -8.78 17.93
CA LYS A 52 -16.61 -7.72 17.50
C LYS A 52 -17.09 -6.39 18.09
N PRO A 53 -16.19 -5.54 18.65
CA PRO A 53 -16.55 -4.18 19.03
C PRO A 53 -16.83 -3.33 17.78
N GLU A 54 -17.62 -2.28 17.94
CA GLU A 54 -17.91 -1.31 16.87
C GLU A 54 -16.64 -0.61 16.38
N ASN A 55 -15.70 -0.33 17.29
CA ASN A 55 -14.39 0.26 16.99
C ASN A 55 -13.28 -0.60 17.59
N SER A 56 -12.18 -0.78 16.86
CA SER A 56 -11.02 -1.50 17.37
C SER A 56 -10.28 -0.71 18.44
N GLN A 57 -9.43 -1.35 19.25
CA GLN A 57 -8.61 -0.64 20.24
C GLN A 57 -7.68 0.40 19.58
N VAL A 58 -7.27 0.17 18.33
CA VAL A 58 -6.48 1.12 17.51
C VAL A 58 -7.34 2.32 17.10
N ASP A 59 -8.62 2.11 16.78
CA ASP A 59 -9.56 3.18 16.44
C ASP A 59 -10.00 3.98 17.67
N LEU A 60 -10.28 3.28 18.78
CA LEU A 60 -10.61 3.88 20.08
C LEU A 60 -9.46 4.72 20.64
N SER A 61 -8.22 4.27 20.50
CA SER A 61 -7.04 5.07 20.91
C SER A 61 -6.80 6.29 20.03
N ARG A 62 -7.24 6.28 18.77
CA ARG A 62 -7.26 7.45 17.87
C ARG A 62 -8.41 8.42 18.17
N GLN A 63 -9.59 7.90 18.48
CA GLN A 63 -10.78 8.70 18.78
C GLN A 63 -10.76 9.29 20.20
N GLY A 64 -10.19 8.56 21.17
CA GLY A 64 -10.24 8.84 22.61
C GLY A 64 -9.26 9.89 23.15
N GLY A 65 -8.58 10.67 22.30
CA GLY A 65 -7.82 11.85 22.76
C GLY A 65 -6.45 11.60 23.40
N GLY A 66 -5.95 10.36 23.42
CA GLY A 66 -4.59 10.05 23.91
C GLY A 66 -3.45 10.46 22.96
N MET A 67 -3.77 11.09 21.83
CA MET A 67 -2.81 11.49 20.82
C MET A 67 -2.76 13.02 20.73
N ALA A 68 -1.55 13.57 20.74
CA ALA A 68 -1.34 14.99 20.55
C ALA A 68 -1.94 15.45 19.20
N LYS A 69 -2.78 16.49 19.25
CA LYS A 69 -3.44 17.11 18.10
C LYS A 69 -2.61 18.29 17.62
N LEU A 70 -2.72 18.64 16.33
CA LEU A 70 -2.08 19.83 15.79
C LEU A 70 -2.81 21.08 16.29
N TYR A 71 -2.12 21.97 16.99
CA TYR A 71 -2.68 23.25 17.41
C TYR A 71 -2.67 24.24 16.25
N LEU A 72 -3.88 24.67 15.84
CA LEU A 72 -4.10 25.61 14.75
C LEU A 72 -4.47 27.02 15.25
N GLY A 73 -4.41 27.27 16.56
CA GLY A 73 -4.70 28.58 17.13
C GLY A 73 -3.53 29.57 16.98
N GLU A 74 -3.79 30.84 17.26
CA GLU A 74 -2.75 31.86 17.27
C GLU A 74 -1.81 31.71 18.48
N GLY A 75 -0.56 32.13 18.31
CA GLY A 75 0.48 32.10 19.36
C GLY A 75 1.72 31.26 19.01
N PRO A 76 2.70 31.20 19.93
CA PRO A 76 4.03 30.62 19.69
C PRO A 76 4.03 29.09 19.47
N PHE A 77 2.92 28.42 19.78
CA PHE A 77 2.76 26.97 19.61
C PHE A 77 1.93 26.60 18.37
N ASN A 78 1.61 27.55 17.48
CA ASN A 78 0.94 27.27 16.22
C ASN A 78 1.73 26.21 15.41
N ASN A 79 1.03 25.22 14.86
CA ASN A 79 1.58 24.03 14.20
C ASN A 79 2.41 23.11 15.12
N CYS A 80 2.28 23.21 16.44
CA CYS A 80 2.83 22.23 17.38
C CYS A 80 1.79 21.18 17.76
N MET A 81 2.28 19.97 18.04
CA MET A 81 1.45 18.90 18.61
C MET A 81 1.23 19.18 20.11
N GLY A 82 -0.02 19.18 20.55
CA GLY A 82 -0.43 19.40 21.94
C GLY A 82 -1.69 18.62 22.32
N TYR A 83 -1.98 18.55 23.60
CA TYR A 83 -3.18 17.88 24.12
C TYR A 83 -4.27 18.92 24.36
N CYS A 84 -5.42 18.74 23.74
CA CYS A 84 -6.60 19.57 23.99
C CYS A 84 -7.49 18.83 24.98
N ILE A 85 -7.52 19.30 26.23
CA ILE A 85 -8.29 18.74 27.34
C ILE A 85 -9.23 19.84 27.81
N ASP A 86 -10.55 19.58 27.77
CA ASP A 86 -11.61 20.50 28.20
C ASP A 86 -11.53 21.91 27.59
N GLY A 87 -11.12 21.99 26.32
CA GLY A 87 -10.99 23.25 25.58
C GLY A 87 -9.69 24.03 25.85
N CYS A 88 -8.87 23.56 26.78
CA CYS A 88 -7.54 24.11 27.05
C CYS A 88 -6.46 23.30 26.32
N TRP A 89 -5.46 24.00 25.77
CA TRP A 89 -4.33 23.39 25.08
C TRP A 89 -3.11 23.29 25.99
N TYR A 90 -2.56 22.08 26.09
CA TYR A 90 -1.36 21.77 26.85
C TYR A 90 -0.25 21.32 25.90
N PHE A 91 0.93 21.92 26.05
CA PHE A 91 2.10 21.62 25.24
C PHE A 91 3.22 21.12 26.14
N GLU A 92 3.86 20.01 25.76
CA GLU A 92 5.07 19.56 26.44
C GLU A 92 6.22 20.56 26.17
N ARG A 93 6.90 21.01 27.22
CA ARG A 93 8.06 21.90 27.12
C ARG A 93 9.23 21.12 26.50
N ARG A 94 9.55 21.40 25.25
CA ARG A 94 10.63 20.71 24.52
C ARG A 94 11.96 21.41 24.79
N ILE A 95 12.88 20.74 25.47
CA ILE A 95 14.30 21.11 25.53
C ILE A 95 15.02 20.27 24.47
N GLY A 96 15.40 20.89 23.34
CA GLY A 96 16.14 20.24 22.25
C GLY A 96 15.38 20.13 20.91
N ASP A 97 16.13 19.96 19.82
CA ASP A 97 15.62 19.75 18.46
C ASP A 97 14.79 18.45 18.36
N ARG A 98 13.83 18.40 17.41
CA ARG A 98 12.99 17.22 17.16
C ARG A 98 13.81 16.08 16.55
N PHE A 99 14.47 15.28 17.37
CA PHE A 99 15.07 14.01 16.94
C PHE A 99 14.00 12.90 16.87
N GLY A 100 14.20 11.89 16.00
CA GLY A 100 13.31 10.70 15.98
C GLY A 100 12.16 10.68 14.97
N LEU A 101 11.98 11.68 14.09
CA LEU A 101 10.97 11.61 13.02
C LEU A 101 11.16 10.35 12.15
N ASN A 102 10.13 9.50 12.02
CA ASN A 102 10.16 8.39 11.08
C ASN A 102 9.98 8.96 9.65
N THR A 103 11.08 9.04 8.91
CA THR A 103 11.08 9.58 7.54
C THR A 103 10.33 8.69 6.56
N GLU A 104 10.13 7.40 6.88
CA GLU A 104 9.36 6.45 6.08
C GLU A 104 7.86 6.79 6.05
N THR A 105 7.35 7.45 7.11
CA THR A 105 5.93 7.86 7.21
C THR A 105 5.74 9.38 7.20
N ALA A 106 6.83 10.16 7.16
CA ALA A 106 6.79 11.61 7.10
C ALA A 106 6.32 12.12 5.73
N ASN A 107 5.00 12.21 5.54
CA ASN A 107 4.36 12.80 4.37
C ASN A 107 3.38 13.90 4.76
N VAL A 108 3.32 14.97 3.96
CA VAL A 108 2.30 16.02 4.05
C VAL A 108 1.03 15.60 3.30
N ASN A 109 1.17 14.79 2.25
CA ASN A 109 0.04 14.25 1.52
C ASN A 109 -0.67 13.16 2.34
N PRO A 110 -1.99 12.99 2.15
CA PRO A 110 -2.73 11.89 2.74
C PRO A 110 -2.14 10.53 2.34
N VAL A 111 -2.41 9.52 3.16
CA VAL A 111 -1.91 8.15 2.96
C VAL A 111 -3.05 7.18 2.70
N PHE A 112 -2.73 6.01 2.16
CA PHE A 112 -3.69 4.94 1.93
C PHE A 112 -3.11 3.57 2.31
N THR A 113 -3.98 2.58 2.49
CA THR A 113 -3.61 1.17 2.68
C THR A 113 -4.55 0.30 1.86
N ILE A 114 -4.03 -0.75 1.22
CA ILE A 114 -4.84 -1.66 0.41
C ILE A 114 -5.06 -2.98 1.15
N ASN A 115 -6.31 -3.34 1.39
CA ASN A 115 -6.68 -4.68 1.81
C ASN A 115 -6.98 -5.54 0.57
N LYS A 116 -6.04 -6.42 0.23
CA LYS A 116 -6.17 -7.33 -0.91
C LYS A 116 -7.23 -8.41 -0.71
N GLN A 117 -7.54 -8.80 0.53
CA GLN A 117 -8.54 -9.83 0.82
C GLN A 117 -9.95 -9.29 0.63
N GLU A 118 -10.21 -8.07 1.11
CA GLU A 118 -11.50 -7.38 0.95
C GLU A 118 -11.64 -6.69 -0.41
N GLY A 119 -10.53 -6.51 -1.15
CA GLY A 119 -10.53 -5.72 -2.37
C GLY A 119 -10.81 -4.23 -2.11
N ALA A 120 -10.47 -3.71 -0.93
CA ALA A 120 -10.76 -2.34 -0.51
C ALA A 120 -9.49 -1.49 -0.35
N ILE A 121 -9.62 -0.18 -0.58
CA ILE A 121 -8.59 0.81 -0.26
C ILE A 121 -9.11 1.66 0.90
N TYR A 122 -8.32 1.75 1.96
CA TYR A 122 -8.56 2.62 3.10
C TYR A 122 -7.71 3.89 2.97
N PHE A 123 -8.28 5.03 3.31
CA PHE A 123 -7.63 6.34 3.22
C PHE A 123 -7.52 6.99 4.61
N SER A 124 -6.51 7.84 4.81
CA SER A 124 -6.45 8.67 6.02
C SER A 124 -7.60 9.67 6.06
N SER A 125 -7.96 10.13 7.25
CA SER A 125 -9.05 11.10 7.47
C SER A 125 -8.90 12.38 6.66
N ASP A 126 -7.66 12.76 6.31
CA ASP A 126 -7.33 13.95 5.51
C ASP A 126 -7.83 13.88 4.06
N MET A 127 -8.33 12.72 3.62
CA MET A 127 -8.98 12.51 2.33
C MET A 127 -10.47 12.86 2.33
N SER A 128 -11.06 13.18 3.48
CA SER A 128 -12.47 13.57 3.56
C SER A 128 -12.75 14.77 2.63
N GLY A 129 -13.75 14.61 1.74
CA GLY A 129 -14.13 15.63 0.77
C GLY A 129 -13.18 15.82 -0.42
N LYS A 130 -12.16 14.98 -0.59
CA LYS A 130 -11.21 15.04 -1.72
C LYS A 130 -11.44 13.89 -2.71
N SER A 131 -11.15 14.14 -3.98
CA SER A 131 -11.24 13.13 -5.04
C SER A 131 -9.96 12.30 -5.13
N VAL A 132 -10.09 11.00 -5.42
CA VAL A 132 -8.98 10.07 -5.64
C VAL A 132 -8.93 9.65 -7.10
N VAL A 133 -7.72 9.58 -7.64
CA VAL A 133 -7.41 8.97 -8.93
C VAL A 133 -6.55 7.73 -8.70
N LEU A 134 -7.05 6.59 -9.16
CA LEU A 134 -6.37 5.30 -9.12
C LEU A 134 -5.88 4.92 -10.52
N GLU A 135 -4.56 4.85 -10.67
CA GLU A 135 -3.90 4.24 -11.83
C GLU A 135 -3.49 2.83 -11.45
N TYR A 136 -4.01 1.82 -12.15
CA TYR A 136 -3.80 0.42 -11.82
C TYR A 136 -3.46 -0.46 -13.03
N VAL A 137 -2.83 -1.60 -12.74
CA VAL A 137 -2.53 -2.68 -13.66
C VAL A 137 -3.71 -3.65 -13.61
N SER A 138 -4.36 -3.80 -14.76
CA SER A 138 -5.43 -4.77 -15.01
C SER A 138 -4.84 -6.14 -15.39
N ASP A 139 -5.53 -7.23 -15.06
CA ASP A 139 -5.22 -8.57 -15.58
C ASP A 139 -5.56 -8.73 -17.08
N GLY A 140 -6.24 -7.73 -17.67
CA GLY A 140 -6.63 -7.71 -19.07
C GLY A 140 -7.82 -8.61 -19.39
N MET A 141 -8.43 -9.27 -18.40
CA MET A 141 -9.63 -10.09 -18.59
C MET A 141 -10.87 -9.20 -18.62
N LYS A 142 -11.26 -8.78 -19.81
CA LYS A 142 -12.43 -7.93 -20.07
C LYS A 142 -13.74 -8.73 -19.98
N ASN A 143 -14.16 -9.09 -18.76
CA ASN A 143 -15.47 -9.71 -18.47
C ASN A 143 -15.85 -10.90 -19.38
N GLY A 144 -14.86 -11.68 -19.84
CA GLY A 144 -15.09 -12.85 -20.68
C GLY A 144 -15.24 -12.60 -22.18
N ASP A 145 -15.07 -11.36 -22.67
CA ASP A 145 -14.95 -11.10 -24.10
C ASP A 145 -13.52 -11.36 -24.58
N ASN A 146 -13.31 -12.53 -25.20
CA ASN A 146 -12.02 -12.95 -25.72
C ASN A 146 -11.42 -12.00 -26.77
N SER A 147 -12.26 -11.22 -27.48
CA SER A 147 -11.78 -10.27 -28.48
C SER A 147 -11.13 -9.01 -27.88
N GLN A 148 -11.34 -8.78 -26.58
CA GLN A 148 -10.84 -7.61 -25.86
C GLN A 148 -9.70 -7.94 -24.89
N ILE A 149 -9.26 -9.20 -24.84
CA ILE A 149 -8.16 -9.61 -23.96
C ILE A 149 -6.87 -8.94 -24.44
N ASN A 150 -6.33 -8.07 -23.59
CA ASN A 150 -5.07 -7.40 -23.82
C ASN A 150 -4.00 -7.97 -22.89
N VAL A 151 -2.92 -8.47 -23.46
CA VAL A 151 -1.77 -8.98 -22.69
C VAL A 151 -0.71 -7.89 -22.62
N ASN A 152 -0.02 -7.78 -21.48
CA ASN A 152 1.12 -6.88 -21.38
C ASN A 152 2.20 -7.29 -22.40
N LYS A 153 2.66 -6.35 -23.23
CA LYS A 153 3.64 -6.59 -24.31
C LYS A 153 4.89 -7.37 -23.85
N LEU A 154 5.40 -7.12 -22.65
CA LEU A 154 6.58 -7.83 -22.13
C LEU A 154 6.26 -9.26 -21.68
N PHE A 155 5.03 -9.50 -21.23
CA PHE A 155 4.55 -10.84 -20.92
C PHE A 155 4.28 -11.63 -22.19
N GLU A 156 3.77 -10.97 -23.24
CA GLU A 156 3.59 -11.54 -24.57
C GLU A 156 4.91 -12.05 -25.16
N GLU A 157 5.99 -11.24 -25.11
CA GLU A 157 7.34 -11.67 -25.53
C GLU A 157 7.81 -12.92 -24.78
N PHE A 158 7.55 -12.98 -23.46
CA PHE A 158 7.84 -14.17 -22.66
C PHE A 158 7.04 -15.40 -23.13
N ILE A 159 5.75 -15.25 -23.42
CA ILE A 159 4.90 -16.34 -23.92
C ILE A 159 5.47 -16.90 -25.22
N TYR A 160 5.81 -16.04 -26.19
CA TYR A 160 6.40 -16.47 -27.45
C TYR A 160 7.74 -17.19 -27.24
N ALA A 161 8.61 -16.67 -26.37
CA ALA A 161 9.87 -17.32 -26.04
C ALA A 161 9.68 -18.68 -25.33
N TYR A 162 8.67 -18.79 -24.46
CA TYR A 162 8.33 -20.04 -23.78
C TYR A 162 7.80 -21.09 -24.75
N ILE A 163 6.90 -20.71 -25.66
CA ILE A 163 6.38 -21.60 -26.71
C ILE A 163 7.54 -22.07 -27.59
N ARG A 164 8.40 -21.15 -28.04
CA ARG A 164 9.61 -21.47 -28.83
C ARG A 164 10.50 -22.48 -28.13
N TYR A 165 10.81 -22.25 -26.85
CA TYR A 165 11.61 -23.20 -26.06
C TYR A 165 10.93 -24.57 -25.98
N SER A 166 9.62 -24.62 -25.71
CA SER A 166 8.87 -25.86 -25.56
C SER A 166 8.87 -26.68 -26.85
N LEU A 167 8.68 -26.01 -28.00
CA LEU A 167 8.79 -26.64 -29.33
C LEU A 167 10.20 -27.17 -29.60
N LEU A 168 11.25 -26.37 -29.34
CA LEU A 168 12.63 -26.79 -29.57
C LEU A 168 13.07 -27.93 -28.64
N ASN A 169 12.57 -27.96 -27.41
CA ASN A 169 12.87 -29.00 -26.44
C ASN A 169 12.22 -30.35 -26.80
N SER A 170 11.05 -30.32 -27.42
CA SER A 170 10.32 -31.53 -27.86
C SER A 170 10.71 -32.02 -29.25
N LYS A 171 11.41 -31.21 -30.05
CA LYS A 171 11.74 -31.54 -31.44
C LYS A 171 13.01 -32.39 -31.53
N TYR A 172 12.90 -33.51 -32.24
CA TYR A 172 14.05 -34.38 -32.55
C TYR A 172 15.04 -33.71 -33.52
N GLY A 173 16.33 -33.98 -33.36
CA GLY A 173 17.40 -33.50 -34.26
C GLY A 173 17.83 -32.05 -34.04
N VAL A 174 17.37 -31.39 -32.97
CA VAL A 174 17.82 -30.04 -32.60
C VAL A 174 19.06 -30.12 -31.71
N GLN A 175 20.10 -29.35 -32.05
CA GLN A 175 21.31 -29.29 -31.25
C GLN A 175 21.03 -28.69 -29.85
N GLU A 176 21.58 -29.32 -28.81
CA GLU A 176 21.35 -28.95 -27.42
C GLU A 176 21.70 -27.48 -27.13
N TYR A 177 22.72 -26.92 -27.78
CA TYR A 177 23.10 -25.51 -27.66
C TYR A 177 21.95 -24.56 -28.02
N ILE A 178 21.15 -24.87 -29.05
CA ILE A 178 20.01 -24.06 -29.48
C ILE A 178 18.90 -24.13 -28.43
N VAL A 179 18.63 -25.32 -27.88
CA VAL A 179 17.67 -25.51 -26.80
C VAL A 179 18.08 -24.73 -25.55
N ASN A 180 19.37 -24.80 -25.18
CA ASN A 180 19.92 -24.07 -24.05
C ASN A 180 19.88 -22.55 -24.24
N ARG A 181 20.06 -22.04 -25.46
CA ARG A 181 19.90 -20.61 -25.77
C ARG A 181 18.45 -20.17 -25.57
N ALA A 182 17.49 -20.90 -26.14
CA ALA A 182 16.06 -20.61 -25.96
C ALA A 182 15.64 -20.71 -24.48
N ARG A 183 16.22 -21.65 -23.72
CA ARG A 183 16.00 -21.78 -22.27
C ARG A 183 16.46 -20.53 -21.51
N LYS A 184 17.64 -20.00 -21.85
CA LYS A 184 18.20 -18.79 -21.22
C LYS A 184 17.36 -17.57 -21.58
N GLU A 185 16.94 -17.45 -22.83
CA GLU A 185 16.08 -16.37 -23.34
C GLU A 185 14.74 -16.33 -22.60
N LYS A 186 13.98 -17.43 -22.56
CA LYS A 186 12.70 -17.48 -21.81
C LYS A 186 12.88 -17.12 -20.33
N SER A 187 14.00 -17.52 -19.72
CA SER A 187 14.25 -17.29 -18.30
C SER A 187 14.59 -15.83 -18.02
N ALA A 188 15.31 -15.17 -18.93
CA ALA A 188 15.60 -13.76 -18.84
C ALA A 188 14.33 -12.92 -19.00
N LEU A 189 13.51 -13.22 -20.02
CA LEU A 189 12.23 -12.55 -20.26
C LEU A 189 11.26 -12.73 -19.09
N LEU A 190 11.20 -13.93 -18.50
CA LEU A 190 10.39 -14.17 -17.30
C LEU A 190 10.82 -13.29 -16.12
N ARG A 191 12.12 -13.17 -15.85
CA ARG A 191 12.63 -12.32 -14.77
C ARG A 191 12.30 -10.86 -15.02
N ASN A 192 12.45 -10.39 -16.26
CA ASN A 192 12.10 -9.01 -16.63
C ASN A 192 10.60 -8.74 -16.47
N ALA A 193 9.75 -9.64 -16.96
CA ALA A 193 8.30 -9.54 -16.79
C ALA A 193 7.92 -9.56 -15.29
N LYS A 194 8.52 -10.44 -14.48
CA LYS A 194 8.31 -10.49 -13.04
C LYS A 194 8.72 -9.20 -12.34
N LEU A 195 9.89 -8.63 -12.63
CA LEU A 195 10.34 -7.38 -12.02
C LEU A 195 9.38 -6.22 -12.33
N ARG A 196 8.83 -6.18 -13.53
CA ARG A 196 7.90 -5.13 -13.96
C ARG A 196 6.49 -5.30 -13.40
N LEU A 197 6.02 -6.54 -13.26
CA LEU A 197 4.76 -6.86 -12.59
C LEU A 197 4.89 -6.76 -11.06
N SER A 198 6.10 -6.91 -10.53
CA SER A 198 6.37 -6.80 -9.10
C SER A 198 6.07 -5.40 -8.61
N ASN A 199 5.60 -5.32 -7.36
CA ASN A 199 5.19 -4.08 -6.72
C ASN A 199 6.35 -3.15 -6.32
N MET A 200 7.57 -3.43 -6.81
CA MET A 200 8.78 -2.69 -6.45
C MET A 200 8.95 -1.48 -7.37
N HIS A 201 8.19 -0.43 -7.08
CA HIS A 201 8.34 0.85 -7.78
C HIS A 201 9.38 1.73 -7.06
N PRO A 202 10.35 2.33 -7.78
CA PRO A 202 11.28 3.31 -7.19
C PRO A 202 10.62 4.35 -6.28
N GLY A 203 9.44 4.88 -6.63
CA GLY A 203 8.72 5.84 -5.79
C GLY A 203 8.36 5.33 -4.38
N ARG A 204 8.14 4.02 -4.21
CA ARG A 204 7.89 3.41 -2.89
C ARG A 204 9.17 3.17 -2.11
N LEU A 205 10.26 2.87 -2.81
CA LEU A 205 11.57 2.67 -2.19
C LEU A 205 12.16 4.00 -1.72
N LEU A 206 11.99 5.08 -2.49
CA LEU A 206 12.56 6.38 -2.18
C LEU A 206 12.13 6.90 -0.80
N MET A 207 10.86 6.74 -0.42
CA MET A 207 10.39 7.20 0.89
C MET A 207 11.02 6.41 2.04
N ASN A 208 11.11 5.09 1.90
CA ASN A 208 11.79 4.23 2.89
C ASN A 208 13.30 4.51 2.94
N MET A 209 13.93 4.80 1.80
CA MET A 209 15.36 5.07 1.72
C MET A 209 15.77 6.43 2.29
N ARG A 210 14.86 7.39 2.48
CA ARG A 210 15.16 8.70 3.11
C ARG A 210 15.67 8.61 4.55
N GLY A 211 15.44 7.47 5.23
CA GLY A 211 15.94 7.22 6.58
C GLY A 211 17.37 6.68 6.66
N GLN A 212 17.98 6.27 5.54
CA GLN A 212 19.26 5.55 5.54
C GLN A 212 20.43 6.41 6.05
N ASP A 213 20.44 7.70 5.73
CA ASP A 213 21.51 8.63 6.15
C ASP A 213 21.17 9.41 7.42
N LYS A 214 20.14 8.98 8.16
CA LYS A 214 19.74 9.67 9.39
C LYS A 214 20.71 9.32 10.51
N TRP A 215 21.54 10.29 10.92
CA TRP A 215 22.28 10.17 12.17
C TRP A 215 21.30 10.06 13.35
N ILE A 216 21.30 8.91 14.01
CA ILE A 216 20.74 8.78 15.36
C ILE A 216 21.75 9.48 16.28
N LYS A 217 21.39 10.67 16.77
CA LYS A 217 22.09 11.32 17.88
C LYS A 217 21.33 11.06 19.16
#